data_AF-A0A8H3A310-F1
#
_entry.id   AF-A0A8H3A310-F1
#
_cell.length_a   1.000
_cell.length_b   1.000
_cell.length_c   1.000
_cell.angle_alpha   90.00
_cell.angle_beta   90.00
_cell.angle_gamma   90.00
#
_symmetry.space_group_name_H-M   'P 1'
#
loop_
_entity.id
_entity.type
_entity.pdbx_description
1 polymer ?
#
loop_
_entity_poly.entity_id
_entity_poly.type
_entity_poly.pdbx_seq_one_letter_code
_entity_poly.pdbx_strand_id
1 'polypeptide(L)'
;MLVHALLATFVPLGTLGQVIMYDMSHNTTSLRGTWSTTNEYVLTNSMIANPSNNEFNVPEQYRSASSATYSFTDDGFWEQYVYRLVSHGTSSCTKGVTIYQHGTYAHGSDGSIVLTPFWQDGRIQILDPCAPTSNQIALINQTEHISSWRIFEGPVLRLFGEYYTPAENMTRVYDPPQMLPPRVLSNFG
;
A
#
# COMPACT_ATOMS: atom_id res chain seq x y z
N MET A 1 49.07 48.67 -11.75
CA MET A 1 48.91 48.01 -10.43
C MET A 1 47.68 47.11 -10.51
N LEU A 2 47.84 45.89 -9.99
CA LEU A 2 46.99 44.70 -10.12
C LEU A 2 45.46 44.88 -10.06
N VAL A 3 44.77 44.21 -10.99
CA VAL A 3 43.36 43.81 -10.91
C VAL A 3 43.25 42.60 -9.97
N HIS A 4 42.45 42.69 -8.91
CA HIS A 4 42.15 41.56 -8.03
C HIS A 4 40.73 41.05 -8.33
N ALA A 5 40.64 39.88 -8.95
CA ALA A 5 39.39 39.14 -9.09
C ALA A 5 39.16 38.32 -7.80
N LEU A 6 38.06 38.59 -7.09
CA LEU A 6 37.60 37.74 -5.99
C LEU A 6 36.94 36.48 -6.58
N LEU A 7 37.55 35.31 -6.36
CA LEU A 7 36.90 34.02 -6.58
C LEU A 7 36.03 33.69 -5.35
N ALA A 8 34.71 33.64 -5.53
CA ALA A 8 33.80 33.12 -4.51
C ALA A 8 33.71 31.59 -4.64
N THR A 9 34.29 30.87 -3.68
CA THR A 9 34.15 29.41 -3.57
C THR A 9 32.78 29.06 -3.00
N PHE A 10 31.89 28.50 -3.83
CA PHE A 10 30.65 27.89 -3.37
C PHE A 10 30.94 26.56 -2.67
N VAL A 11 30.74 26.52 -1.35
CA VAL A 11 30.71 25.26 -0.59
C VAL A 11 29.33 24.64 -0.79
N PRO A 12 29.21 23.39 -1.27
CA PRO A 12 27.92 22.72 -1.33
C PRO A 12 27.43 22.48 0.10
N LEU A 13 26.26 23.02 0.45
CA LEU A 13 25.56 22.62 1.66
C LEU A 13 25.22 21.14 1.52
N GLY A 14 25.92 20.30 2.28
CA GLY A 14 25.52 18.91 2.46
C GLY A 14 24.10 18.87 3.02
N THR A 15 23.21 18.17 2.33
CA THR A 15 21.87 17.86 2.82
C THR A 15 22.01 16.99 4.06
N LEU A 16 21.93 17.60 5.25
CA LEU A 16 21.73 16.86 6.48
C LEU A 16 20.35 16.21 6.38
N GLY A 17 20.30 14.88 6.30
CA GLY A 17 19.06 14.13 6.49
C GLY A 17 18.48 14.55 7.83
N GLN A 18 17.35 15.25 7.80
CA GLN A 18 16.70 15.71 9.02
C GLN A 18 16.19 14.48 9.77
N VAL A 19 16.63 14.32 11.02
CA VAL A 19 16.12 13.30 11.94
C VAL A 19 14.64 13.59 12.15
N ILE A 20 13.78 12.65 11.75
CA ILE A 20 12.34 12.71 11.97
C ILE A 20 12.09 12.86 13.48
N MET A 21 11.44 13.95 13.89
CA MET A 21 11.00 14.14 15.27
C MET A 21 9.69 13.38 15.44
N TYR A 22 9.77 12.15 15.93
CA TYR A 22 8.60 11.38 16.36
C TYR A 22 7.97 12.07 17.57
N ASP A 23 6.93 12.87 17.35
CA ASP A 23 6.13 13.46 18.42
C ASP A 23 5.05 12.47 18.94
N MET A 24 4.25 12.88 19.93
CA MET A 24 3.19 12.02 20.48
C MET A 24 2.08 11.65 19.47
N SER A 25 2.06 12.24 18.27
CA SER A 25 1.13 11.86 17.21
C SER A 25 1.70 10.77 16.29
N HIS A 26 3.01 10.70 16.16
CA HIS A 26 3.77 9.68 15.43
C HIS A 26 4.41 8.72 16.43
N ASN A 27 3.58 7.81 16.95
CA ASN A 27 3.99 6.79 17.91
C ASN A 27 5.31 6.15 17.42
N THR A 28 6.33 6.10 18.27
CA THR A 28 7.72 5.64 18.03
C THR A 28 7.83 4.17 17.62
N THR A 29 6.73 3.57 17.18
CA THR A 29 6.60 2.19 16.75
C THR A 29 6.69 2.15 15.23
N SER A 30 7.60 1.34 14.70
CA SER A 30 7.72 1.12 13.26
C SER A 30 6.38 0.66 12.67
N LEU A 31 6.06 1.16 11.47
CA LEU A 31 4.96 0.66 10.62
C LEU A 31 5.18 -0.79 10.17
N ARG A 32 6.37 -1.33 10.38
CA ARG A 32 6.72 -2.68 9.97
C ARG A 32 5.69 -3.70 10.43
N GLY A 33 5.33 -4.57 9.49
CA GLY A 33 4.40 -5.66 9.67
C GLY A 33 3.31 -5.66 8.62
N THR A 34 2.45 -6.67 8.69
CA THR A 34 1.24 -6.77 7.88
C THR A 34 0.05 -6.38 8.74
N TRP A 35 -0.73 -5.43 8.26
CA TRP A 35 -1.89 -4.84 8.92
C TRP A 35 -3.13 -5.18 8.11
N SER A 36 -4.18 -5.67 8.74
CA SER A 36 -5.40 -6.09 8.05
C SER A 36 -6.64 -5.60 8.77
N THR A 37 -7.66 -5.19 8.01
CA THR A 37 -8.99 -4.86 8.55
C THR A 37 -9.77 -6.10 9.00
N THR A 38 -9.31 -7.29 8.60
CA THR A 38 -9.89 -8.59 8.96
C THR A 38 -8.84 -9.53 9.53
N ASN A 39 -9.21 -10.28 10.56
CA ASN A 39 -8.36 -11.33 11.14
C ASN A 39 -8.74 -12.73 10.63
N GLU A 40 -9.89 -12.87 9.96
CA GLU A 40 -10.43 -14.16 9.52
C GLU A 40 -9.83 -14.63 8.18
N TYR A 41 -9.46 -13.67 7.33
CA TYR A 41 -8.82 -13.95 6.05
C TYR A 41 -7.80 -12.85 5.73
N VAL A 42 -6.53 -13.13 5.95
CA VAL A 42 -5.49 -12.19 5.54
C VAL A 42 -5.23 -12.39 4.06
N LEU A 43 -5.56 -11.34 3.32
CA LEU A 43 -5.22 -11.25 1.92
C LEU A 43 -3.68 -11.27 1.76
N THR A 44 -3.09 -12.41 1.37
CA THR A 44 -1.62 -12.59 1.21
C THR A 44 -1.25 -13.02 -0.21
N ASN A 45 0.06 -13.05 -0.50
CA ASN A 45 0.62 -13.34 -1.82
C ASN A 45 0.09 -14.64 -2.47
N SER A 46 -0.19 -15.67 -1.67
CA SER A 46 -0.65 -16.98 -2.13
C SER A 46 -2.12 -16.97 -2.54
N MET A 47 -2.86 -15.94 -2.14
CA MET A 47 -4.32 -15.91 -2.24
C MET A 47 -4.83 -15.00 -3.35
N ILE A 48 -4.07 -14.00 -3.82
CA ILE A 48 -4.72 -12.86 -4.50
C ILE A 48 -4.07 -12.39 -5.77
N ALA A 49 -2.75 -12.26 -5.87
CA ALA A 49 -2.18 -11.70 -7.08
C ALA A 49 -0.99 -12.53 -7.52
N ASN A 50 -1.09 -13.08 -8.72
CA ASN A 50 0.09 -13.47 -9.46
C ASN A 50 0.35 -12.37 -10.50
N PRO A 51 1.16 -11.33 -10.18
CA PRO A 51 1.44 -10.24 -11.09
C PRO A 51 2.17 -10.71 -12.37
N SER A 52 2.80 -11.89 -12.35
CA SER A 52 3.42 -12.48 -13.55
C SER A 52 2.39 -13.07 -14.53
N ASN A 53 1.22 -13.51 -14.04
CA ASN A 53 0.17 -14.15 -14.85
C ASN A 53 -1.13 -13.34 -14.95
N ASN A 54 -1.17 -12.10 -14.42
CA ASN A 54 -2.37 -11.24 -14.39
C ASN A 54 -3.60 -11.95 -13.80
N GLU A 55 -3.43 -12.68 -12.71
CA GLU A 55 -4.51 -13.48 -12.13
C GLU A 55 -4.83 -13.03 -10.71
N PHE A 56 -6.13 -12.95 -10.41
CA PHE A 56 -6.64 -12.71 -9.07
C PHE A 56 -7.54 -13.82 -8.56
N ASN A 57 -7.19 -14.38 -7.40
CA ASN A 57 -7.82 -15.59 -6.85
C ASN A 57 -8.49 -15.37 -5.48
N VAL A 58 -9.18 -14.25 -5.28
CA VAL A 58 -9.94 -14.00 -4.04
C VAL A 58 -10.93 -15.14 -3.80
N PRO A 59 -10.79 -15.96 -2.73
CA PRO A 59 -11.65 -17.11 -2.50
C PRO A 59 -13.11 -16.71 -2.29
N GLU A 60 -14.06 -17.49 -2.83
CA GLU A 60 -15.49 -17.16 -2.83
C GLU A 60 -16.04 -16.92 -1.42
N GLN A 61 -15.62 -17.72 -0.44
CA GLN A 61 -16.06 -17.60 0.96
C GLN A 61 -15.71 -16.26 1.61
N TYR A 62 -14.74 -15.52 1.06
CA TYR A 62 -14.30 -14.23 1.58
C TYR A 62 -14.85 -13.03 0.80
N ARG A 63 -15.65 -13.27 -0.25
CA ARG A 63 -16.21 -12.20 -1.09
C ARG A 63 -17.41 -11.49 -0.46
N SER A 64 -17.91 -11.98 0.67
CA SER A 64 -19.09 -11.43 1.37
C SER A 64 -18.79 -10.21 2.24
N ALA A 65 -17.52 -9.81 2.39
CA ALA A 65 -17.13 -8.63 3.15
C ALA A 65 -15.95 -7.93 2.46
N SER A 66 -15.84 -6.61 2.62
CA SER A 66 -14.66 -5.86 2.19
C SER A 66 -13.49 -6.12 3.14
N SER A 67 -12.27 -6.07 2.60
CA SER A 67 -11.04 -6.11 3.40
C SER A 67 -9.94 -5.28 2.78
N ALA A 68 -8.98 -4.90 3.60
CA ALA A 68 -7.75 -4.28 3.15
C ALA A 68 -6.59 -4.79 4.00
N THR A 69 -5.51 -5.19 3.32
CA THR A 69 -4.25 -5.63 3.91
C THR A 69 -3.11 -4.79 3.37
N TYR A 70 -2.27 -4.27 4.26
CA TYR A 70 -1.08 -3.48 3.93
C TYR A 70 0.12 -4.05 4.66
N SER A 71 1.20 -4.29 3.95
CA SER A 71 2.47 -4.74 4.50
C SER A 71 3.52 -3.65 4.33
N PHE A 72 4.29 -3.36 5.38
CA PHE A 72 5.38 -2.39 5.35
C PHE A 72 6.67 -3.02 5.90
N THR A 73 7.81 -2.64 5.34
CA THR A 73 9.15 -3.01 5.84
C THR A 73 9.92 -1.79 6.34
N ASP A 74 10.88 -2.00 7.25
CA ASP A 74 11.72 -0.91 7.78
C ASP A 74 12.63 -0.27 6.71
N ASP A 75 12.90 -0.96 5.60
CA ASP A 75 13.72 -0.50 4.49
C ASP A 75 12.91 0.24 3.39
N GLY A 76 11.64 0.56 3.66
CA GLY A 76 10.86 1.47 2.84
C GLY A 76 10.05 0.80 1.71
N PHE A 77 9.74 -0.49 1.81
CA PHE A 77 8.85 -1.17 0.87
C PHE A 77 7.45 -1.36 1.43
N TRP A 78 6.49 -1.36 0.51
CA TRP A 78 5.07 -1.51 0.80
C TRP A 78 4.40 -2.45 -0.21
N GLU A 79 3.41 -3.21 0.27
CA GLU A 79 2.49 -3.99 -0.56
C GLU A 79 1.06 -3.87 -0.02
N GLN A 80 0.06 -3.78 -0.92
CA GLN A 80 -1.34 -3.78 -0.57
C GLN A 80 -2.18 -4.80 -1.33
N TYR A 81 -3.21 -5.29 -0.65
CA TYR A 81 -4.32 -6.03 -1.22
C TYR A 81 -5.62 -5.44 -0.67
N VAL A 82 -6.48 -4.97 -1.56
CA VAL A 82 -7.77 -4.39 -1.18
C VAL A 82 -8.86 -5.12 -1.92
N TYR A 83 -9.83 -5.67 -1.19
CA TYR A 83 -11.09 -6.15 -1.76
C TYR A 83 -12.22 -5.25 -1.28
N ARG A 84 -13.00 -4.74 -2.22
CA ARG A 84 -14.19 -3.92 -1.97
C ARG A 84 -15.39 -4.65 -2.53
N LEU A 85 -16.28 -5.08 -1.63
CA LEU A 85 -17.59 -5.57 -2.01
C LEU A 85 -18.43 -4.42 -2.56
N VAL A 86 -18.89 -4.56 -3.80
CA VAL A 86 -19.74 -3.54 -4.46
C VAL A 86 -21.21 -3.84 -4.21
N SER A 87 -21.63 -5.11 -4.35
CA SER A 87 -23.01 -5.52 -4.09
C SER A 87 -23.10 -6.98 -3.73
N HIS A 88 -23.92 -7.28 -2.73
CA HIS A 88 -24.38 -8.65 -2.45
C HIS A 88 -25.34 -9.09 -3.55
N GLY A 89 -24.96 -10.13 -4.30
CA GLY A 89 -25.89 -10.87 -5.18
C GLY A 89 -26.45 -12.11 -4.47
N THR A 90 -27.08 -13.02 -5.23
CA THR A 90 -27.09 -14.43 -4.84
C THR A 90 -25.64 -14.92 -4.68
N SER A 91 -25.39 -16.03 -3.98
CA SER A 91 -24.00 -16.50 -3.71
C SER A 91 -23.10 -16.47 -4.95
N SER A 92 -23.64 -16.82 -6.12
CA SER A 92 -22.98 -16.83 -7.42
C SER A 92 -22.81 -15.47 -8.13
N CYS A 93 -23.48 -14.39 -7.70
CA CYS A 93 -23.51 -13.09 -8.40
C CYS A 93 -22.90 -11.92 -7.59
N THR A 94 -22.08 -12.22 -6.58
CA THR A 94 -21.43 -11.17 -5.77
C THR A 94 -20.46 -10.35 -6.62
N LYS A 95 -20.59 -9.02 -6.57
CA LYS A 95 -19.73 -8.09 -7.32
C LYS A 95 -18.69 -7.46 -6.43
N GLY A 96 -17.45 -7.40 -6.88
CA GLY A 96 -16.36 -6.83 -6.11
C GLY A 96 -15.28 -6.22 -6.96
N VAL A 97 -14.48 -5.35 -6.34
CA VAL A 97 -13.27 -4.78 -6.91
C VAL A 97 -12.09 -5.24 -6.07
N THR A 98 -11.08 -5.83 -6.72
CA THR A 98 -9.81 -6.21 -6.08
C THR A 98 -8.69 -5.33 -6.61
N ILE A 99 -7.87 -4.78 -5.72
CA ILE A 99 -6.72 -3.94 -6.05
C ILE A 99 -5.48 -4.59 -5.46
N TYR A 100 -4.43 -4.69 -6.27
CA TYR A 100 -3.09 -5.06 -5.84
C TYR A 100 -2.11 -3.99 -6.32
N GLN A 101 -1.28 -3.48 -5.41
CA GLN A 101 -0.12 -2.65 -5.74
C GLN A 101 0.98 -2.90 -4.72
N HIS A 102 2.22 -2.71 -5.15
CA HIS A 102 3.38 -2.74 -4.27
C HIS A 102 4.46 -1.82 -4.82
N GLY A 103 5.44 -1.48 -3.99
CA GLY A 103 6.51 -0.58 -4.34
C GLY A 103 7.20 -0.04 -3.11
N THR A 104 7.46 1.27 -3.10
CA THR A 104 8.15 1.95 -2.01
C THR A 104 7.22 2.88 -1.27
N TYR A 105 7.57 3.21 -0.02
CA TYR A 105 6.92 4.27 0.71
C TYR A 105 7.93 5.23 1.33
N ALA A 106 7.52 6.48 1.48
CA ALA A 106 8.34 7.52 2.12
C ALA A 106 7.49 8.37 3.06
N HIS A 107 8.10 8.82 4.15
CA HIS A 107 7.49 9.77 5.06
C HIS A 107 7.69 11.21 4.56
N GLY A 108 6.62 11.99 4.51
CA GLY A 108 6.68 13.43 4.32
C GLY A 108 7.19 14.14 5.56
N SER A 109 7.73 15.35 5.39
CA SER A 109 8.17 16.19 6.52
C SER A 109 7.02 16.63 7.45
N ASP A 110 5.79 16.54 6.96
CA ASP A 110 4.53 16.81 7.66
C ASP A 110 3.95 15.58 8.36
N GLY A 111 4.64 14.43 8.33
CA GLY A 111 4.18 13.18 8.94
C GLY A 111 3.30 12.31 8.02
N SER A 112 3.00 12.79 6.81
CA SER A 112 2.30 12.02 5.79
C SER A 112 3.12 10.81 5.30
N ILE A 113 2.46 9.89 4.60
CA ILE A 113 3.12 8.79 3.87
C ILE A 113 2.69 8.86 2.40
N VAL A 114 3.67 8.72 1.51
CA VAL A 114 3.44 8.54 0.08
C VAL A 114 3.79 7.11 -0.30
N LEU A 115 2.83 6.40 -0.93
CA LEU A 115 3.02 5.07 -1.48
C LEU A 115 3.25 5.18 -2.99
N THR A 116 4.44 4.79 -3.43
CA THR A 116 4.86 4.87 -4.83
C THR A 116 5.01 3.46 -5.40
N PRO A 117 4.10 3.03 -6.29
CA PRO A 117 4.11 1.67 -6.81
C PRO A 117 5.22 1.42 -7.84
N PHE A 118 5.60 0.15 -8.00
CA PHE A 118 6.26 -0.32 -9.21
C PHE A 118 5.24 -0.36 -10.34
N TRP A 119 5.40 0.56 -11.30
CA TRP A 119 4.35 0.89 -12.27
C TRP A 119 3.89 -0.30 -13.13
N GLN A 120 4.73 -1.32 -13.33
CA GLN A 120 4.41 -2.50 -14.15
C GLN A 120 3.50 -3.50 -13.44
N ASP A 121 3.44 -3.47 -12.10
CA ASP A 121 2.92 -4.60 -11.32
C ASP A 121 1.52 -4.37 -10.77
N GLY A 122 1.06 -3.13 -10.67
CA GLY A 122 -0.25 -2.81 -10.11
C GLY A 122 -1.38 -3.40 -10.95
N ARG A 123 -2.37 -4.02 -10.31
CA ARG A 123 -3.54 -4.58 -10.98
C ARG A 123 -4.83 -4.21 -10.27
N ILE A 124 -5.89 -4.01 -11.06
CA ILE A 124 -7.28 -3.92 -10.59
C ILE A 124 -8.11 -5.00 -11.27
N GLN A 125 -8.94 -5.69 -10.51
CA GLN A 125 -9.91 -6.67 -10.99
C GLN A 125 -11.32 -6.16 -10.69
N ILE A 126 -12.19 -6.20 -11.70
CA ILE A 126 -13.63 -6.04 -11.52
C ILE A 126 -14.25 -7.43 -11.67
N LEU A 127 -14.71 -7.97 -10.55
CA LEU A 127 -15.43 -9.23 -10.48
C LEU A 127 -16.93 -8.96 -10.58
N ASP A 128 -17.54 -9.33 -11.71
CA ASP A 128 -18.98 -9.35 -11.90
C ASP A 128 -19.37 -10.69 -12.57
N PRO A 129 -19.60 -11.76 -11.78
CA PRO A 129 -19.82 -13.10 -12.31
C PRO A 129 -21.08 -13.23 -13.16
N CYS A 130 -22.03 -12.29 -13.02
CA CYS A 130 -23.34 -12.34 -13.68
C CYS A 130 -23.47 -11.31 -14.80
N ALA A 131 -22.40 -10.57 -15.13
CA ALA A 131 -22.31 -9.76 -16.33
C ALA A 131 -21.88 -10.59 -17.55
N PRO A 132 -22.24 -10.16 -18.79
CA PRO A 132 -21.81 -10.81 -20.04
C PRO A 132 -20.29 -10.92 -20.18
N THR A 133 -19.57 -9.93 -19.65
CA THR A 133 -18.11 -9.96 -19.45
C THR A 133 -17.84 -10.02 -17.96
N SER A 134 -17.45 -11.20 -17.48
CA SER A 134 -17.02 -11.40 -16.10
C SER A 134 -15.50 -11.19 -15.99
N ASN A 135 -15.04 -10.89 -14.78
CA ASN A 135 -13.62 -10.91 -14.40
C ASN A 135 -12.68 -10.10 -15.32
N GLN A 136 -12.78 -8.78 -15.27
CA GLN A 136 -11.93 -7.88 -16.04
C GLN A 136 -10.72 -7.45 -15.20
N ILE A 137 -9.51 -7.58 -15.75
CA ILE A 137 -8.27 -7.21 -15.07
C ILE A 137 -7.54 -6.14 -15.89
N ALA A 138 -7.13 -5.05 -15.23
CA ALA A 138 -6.40 -3.94 -15.84
C ALA A 138 -5.15 -3.56 -15.05
N LEU A 139 -4.17 -2.97 -15.73
CA LEU A 139 -2.98 -2.36 -15.13
C LEU A 139 -3.36 -1.07 -14.40
N ILE A 140 -2.79 -0.84 -13.22
CA ILE A 140 -2.89 0.42 -12.49
C ILE A 140 -1.52 0.85 -11.95
N ASN A 141 -1.33 2.15 -11.80
CA ASN A 141 -0.12 2.78 -11.25
C ASN A 141 -0.54 3.99 -10.39
N GLN A 142 -1.36 3.73 -9.37
CA GLN A 142 -1.89 4.79 -8.52
C GLN A 142 -0.89 5.08 -7.39
N THR A 143 -0.39 6.31 -7.35
CA THR A 143 0.32 6.82 -6.16
C THR A 143 -0.72 7.18 -5.10
N GLU A 144 -0.48 6.77 -3.85
CA GLU A 144 -1.41 7.03 -2.75
C GLU A 144 -0.79 7.94 -1.71
N HIS A 145 -1.60 8.87 -1.20
CA HIS A 145 -1.20 9.84 -0.19
C HIS A 145 -2.00 9.62 1.09
N ILE A 146 -1.32 9.15 2.13
CA ILE A 146 -1.85 9.01 3.48
C ILE A 146 -1.48 10.29 4.24
N SER A 147 -2.47 11.17 4.39
CA SER A 147 -2.31 12.46 5.07
C SER A 147 -1.90 12.36 6.54
N SER A 148 -2.33 11.31 7.24
CA SER A 148 -1.89 11.01 8.60
C SER A 148 -2.16 9.54 8.94
N TRP A 149 -1.50 9.03 9.96
CA TRP A 149 -1.63 7.65 10.41
C TRP A 149 -1.34 7.55 11.91
N ARG A 150 -1.83 6.50 12.56
CA ARG A 150 -1.57 6.25 13.98
C ARG A 150 -1.61 4.77 14.32
N ILE A 151 -0.70 4.34 15.18
CA ILE A 151 -0.71 3.01 15.81
C ILE A 151 -1.16 3.16 17.28
N PHE A 152 -2.21 2.43 17.66
CA PHE A 152 -2.74 2.33 19.02
C PHE A 152 -2.23 1.08 19.74
N GLU A 153 -2.43 1.00 21.06
CA GLU A 153 -2.15 -0.21 21.85
C GLU A 153 -2.92 -1.44 21.33
N GLY A 154 -2.33 -2.63 21.45
CA GLY A 154 -2.90 -3.87 20.91
C GLY A 154 -2.58 -4.12 19.42
N PRO A 155 -1.38 -3.73 18.97
CA PRO A 155 -1.14 -2.86 17.81
C PRO A 155 -2.28 -2.77 16.79
N VAL A 156 -2.96 -1.61 16.76
CA VAL A 156 -3.98 -1.27 15.74
C VAL A 156 -3.53 -0.05 14.94
N LEU A 157 -3.42 -0.18 13.62
CA LEU A 157 -3.12 0.92 12.70
C LEU A 157 -4.42 1.55 12.19
N ARG A 158 -4.43 2.87 12.08
CA ARG A 158 -5.40 3.64 11.28
C ARG A 158 -4.66 4.50 10.28
N LEU A 159 -5.14 4.50 9.04
CA LEU A 159 -4.67 5.33 7.94
C LEU A 159 -5.74 6.37 7.62
N PHE A 160 -5.33 7.60 7.30
CA PHE A 160 -6.24 8.71 6.96
C PHE A 160 -5.79 9.37 5.65
N GLY A 161 -6.74 9.61 4.76
CA GLY A 161 -6.50 10.20 3.45
C GLY A 161 -7.71 10.04 2.54
N GLU A 162 -7.58 10.46 1.28
CA GLU A 162 -8.66 10.43 0.29
C GLU A 162 -9.27 9.03 0.12
N TYR A 163 -8.42 8.01 0.00
CA TYR A 163 -8.84 6.61 -0.15
C TYR A 163 -9.06 5.85 1.17
N TYR A 164 -8.82 6.52 2.30
CA TYR A 164 -8.84 5.93 3.65
C TYR A 164 -9.93 6.57 4.52
N THR A 165 -11.04 6.97 3.91
CA THR A 165 -12.17 7.60 4.58
C THR A 165 -13.45 6.77 4.42
N PRO A 166 -14.10 6.35 5.52
CA PRO A 166 -13.67 6.52 6.90
C PRO A 166 -12.42 5.67 7.21
N ALA A 167 -11.62 6.11 8.19
CA ALA A 167 -10.45 5.36 8.62
C ALA A 167 -10.87 4.05 9.29
N GLU A 168 -10.38 2.92 8.78
CA GLU A 168 -10.66 1.58 9.30
C GLU A 168 -9.62 1.18 10.35
N ASN A 169 -10.02 0.36 11.33
CA ASN A 169 -9.08 -0.28 12.25
C ASN A 169 -8.37 -1.42 11.53
N MET A 170 -7.04 -1.42 11.55
CA MET A 170 -6.23 -2.48 10.98
C MET A 170 -5.40 -3.15 12.08
N THR A 171 -5.63 -4.43 12.33
CA THR A 171 -4.84 -5.17 13.34
C THR A 171 -3.53 -5.64 12.72
N ARG A 172 -2.42 -5.59 13.47
CA ARG A 172 -1.17 -6.22 13.00
C ARG A 172 -1.30 -7.74 13.07
N VAL A 173 -1.32 -8.38 11.91
CA VAL A 173 -1.49 -9.83 11.75
C VAL A 173 -0.17 -10.59 11.55
N TYR A 174 0.87 -9.93 11.02
CA TYR A 174 2.22 -10.50 10.89
C TYR A 174 3.32 -9.49 11.24
N ASP A 175 4.39 -9.99 11.88
CA ASP A 175 5.69 -9.32 12.05
C ASP A 175 6.77 -10.41 12.15
N PRO A 176 7.68 -10.58 11.17
CA PRO A 176 7.93 -9.70 10.01
C PRO A 176 6.79 -9.66 8.97
N PRO A 177 6.72 -8.62 8.12
CA PRO A 177 5.68 -8.48 7.12
C PRO A 177 5.68 -9.64 6.12
N GLN A 178 4.48 -10.03 5.66
CA GLN A 178 4.28 -10.94 4.54
C GLN A 178 4.01 -10.14 3.28
N MET A 179 4.95 -10.16 2.33
CA MET A 179 4.80 -9.52 1.02
C MET A 179 5.57 -10.28 -0.07
N LEU A 180 5.26 -10.03 -1.34
CA LEU A 180 6.07 -10.50 -2.47
C LEU A 180 7.47 -9.86 -2.45
N PRO A 181 8.45 -10.40 -3.21
CA PRO A 181 9.78 -9.81 -3.27
C PRO A 181 9.72 -8.32 -3.67
N PRO A 182 10.40 -7.41 -2.96
CA PRO A 182 10.31 -5.96 -3.15
C PRO A 182 11.10 -5.49 -4.37
N ARG A 183 10.68 -5.93 -5.55
CA ARG A 183 11.23 -5.59 -6.87
C ARG A 183 10.13 -5.66 -7.91
N VAL A 184 10.38 -5.15 -9.11
CA VAL A 184 9.48 -5.37 -10.25
C VAL A 184 9.30 -6.89 -10.48
N LEU A 185 8.05 -7.35 -10.58
CA LEU A 185 7.68 -8.77 -10.68
C LEU A 185 7.22 -9.15 -12.08
N SER A 186 6.64 -8.22 -12.83
CA SER A 186 6.18 -8.45 -14.19
C SER A 186 7.26 -8.12 -15.22
N ASN A 187 7.33 -8.94 -16.28
CA ASN A 187 8.35 -8.84 -17.34
C ASN A 187 7.85 -8.10 -18.60
N PHE A 188 6.84 -7.23 -18.48
CA PHE A 188 6.31 -6.50 -19.65
C PHE A 188 7.21 -5.30 -19.98
N GLY A 189 8.18 -5.55 -20.86
CA GLY A 189 8.93 -4.53 -21.60
C GLY A 189 8.42 -4.42 -23.04
#